data_AF-A0A4Y2CB55-F1
#
_entry.id   AF-A0A4Y2CB55-F1
#
_cell.length_a   1.000
_cell.length_b   1.000
_cell.length_c   1.000
_cell.angle_alpha   90.00
_cell.angle_beta   90.00
_cell.angle_gamma   90.00
#
_symmetry.space_group_name_H-M   'P 1'
#
loop_
_entity.id
_entity.type
_entity.pdbx_description
1 polymer ?
#
loop_
_entity_poly.entity_id
_entity_poly.type
_entity_poly.pdbx_seq_one_letter_code
_entity_poly.pdbx_strand_id
1 'polypeptide(L)'
;MSTSLQLESKTTRKSGKLKSAVSSATNSAAENVKERRKFRLFVRDRRSNLRFLVDSGADVSIIPATSQNKKKAEYQLYAANGTEISTYGIKMLNLDLGLRRDF
;
A
#
# COMPACT_ATOMS: atom_id res chain seq x y z
N MET A 1 21.06 -11.13 55.56
CA MET A 1 20.23 -12.34 55.71
C MET A 1 18.79 -11.91 55.97
N SER A 2 17.95 -11.88 54.93
CA SER A 2 16.49 -11.95 55.07
C SER A 2 15.87 -12.32 53.72
N THR A 3 14.87 -13.20 53.75
CA THR A 3 14.36 -14.03 52.65
C THR A 3 12.91 -13.68 52.25
N SER A 4 12.59 -13.89 50.96
CA SER A 4 11.27 -14.15 50.34
C SER A 4 10.28 -12.95 50.24
N LEU A 5 9.49 -12.74 49.17
CA LEU A 5 8.70 -13.67 48.34
C LEU A 5 8.66 -13.26 46.84
N GLN A 6 8.59 -14.25 45.95
CA GLN A 6 8.44 -14.12 44.49
C GLN A 6 6.96 -13.98 44.07
N LEU A 7 6.72 -13.30 42.95
CA LEU A 7 5.64 -13.62 42.01
C LEU A 7 6.12 -13.34 40.57
N GLU A 8 6.51 -14.40 39.85
CA GLU A 8 6.85 -14.35 38.43
C GLU A 8 5.61 -14.65 37.58
N SER A 9 5.23 -13.73 36.68
CA SER A 9 4.29 -14.04 35.60
C SER A 9 5.06 -14.60 34.39
N LYS A 10 5.03 -15.93 34.24
CA LYS A 10 5.41 -16.63 33.00
C LYS A 10 4.39 -16.30 31.90
N THR A 11 4.82 -15.67 30.81
CA THR A 11 4.06 -15.67 29.56
C THR A 11 4.92 -16.23 28.44
N THR A 12 4.73 -17.51 28.14
CA THR A 12 5.33 -18.19 26.99
C THR A 12 4.59 -17.79 25.71
N ARG A 13 5.19 -16.94 24.88
CA ARG A 13 4.74 -16.75 23.49
C ARG A 13 5.13 -18.00 22.69
N LYS A 14 4.21 -18.97 22.56
CA LYS A 14 4.38 -20.08 21.61
C LYS A 14 4.40 -19.51 20.19
N SER A 15 5.55 -19.58 19.53
CA SER A 15 5.66 -19.41 18.08
C SER A 15 5.01 -20.60 17.38
N GLY A 16 3.71 -20.53 17.13
CA GLY A 16 3.02 -21.48 16.28
C GLY A 16 3.36 -21.21 14.82
N LYS A 17 4.33 -21.95 14.25
CA LYS A 17 4.50 -22.00 12.79
C LYS A 17 3.21 -22.51 12.15
N LEU A 18 2.71 -21.84 11.11
CA LEU A 18 1.59 -22.31 10.30
C LEU A 18 2.03 -23.58 9.56
N LYS A 19 1.25 -24.66 9.68
CA LYS A 19 1.54 -25.94 9.01
C LYS A 19 1.45 -25.76 7.49
N SER A 20 2.41 -26.34 6.76
CA SER A 20 2.42 -26.41 5.31
C SER A 20 1.17 -27.15 4.81
N ALA A 21 0.41 -26.50 3.92
CA ALA A 21 -0.62 -27.13 3.11
C ALA A 21 -0.17 -27.12 1.65
N VAL A 22 0.46 -28.22 1.23
CA VAL A 22 0.47 -28.72 -0.15
C VAL A 22 -0.47 -29.93 -0.07
N SER A 23 -1.51 -30.16 -0.88
CA SER A 23 -1.96 -29.81 -2.23
C SER A 23 -3.50 -29.95 -2.19
N SER A 24 -4.37 -29.36 -3.01
CA SER A 24 -4.40 -29.16 -4.45
C SER A 24 -5.63 -28.31 -4.78
N ALA A 25 -5.43 -27.10 -5.29
CA ALA A 25 -6.32 -26.46 -6.25
C ALA A 25 -5.48 -25.38 -6.93
N THR A 26 -4.93 -25.72 -8.09
CA THR A 26 -4.23 -24.79 -8.98
C THR A 26 -5.24 -23.79 -9.55
N ASN A 27 -5.70 -22.85 -8.73
CA ASN A 27 -6.30 -21.63 -9.21
C ASN A 27 -5.20 -20.58 -9.12
N SER A 28 -4.55 -20.33 -10.26
CA SER A 28 -3.48 -19.35 -10.36
C SER A 28 -3.92 -18.04 -9.68
N ALA A 29 -3.05 -17.47 -8.86
CA ALA A 29 -3.31 -16.19 -8.19
C ALA A 29 -3.64 -15.05 -9.19
N ALA A 30 -3.43 -15.27 -10.49
CA ALA A 30 -3.80 -14.36 -11.58
C ALA A 30 -5.31 -14.32 -11.89
N GLU A 31 -6.05 -15.41 -11.70
CA GLU A 31 -7.50 -15.48 -11.98
C GLU A 31 -8.31 -14.62 -10.98
N ASN A 32 -7.95 -14.63 -9.70
CA ASN A 32 -8.64 -13.89 -8.64
C ASN A 32 -8.36 -12.37 -8.65
N VAL A 33 -7.31 -11.93 -9.34
CA VAL A 33 -6.98 -10.49 -9.50
C VAL A 33 -7.92 -9.81 -10.50
N LYS A 34 -8.46 -10.57 -11.47
CA LYS A 34 -9.37 -10.04 -12.50
C LYS A 34 -10.74 -9.68 -11.92
N GLU A 35 -11.17 -10.39 -10.88
CA GLU A 35 -12.44 -10.17 -10.18
C GLU A 35 -12.39 -8.97 -9.22
N ARG A 36 -11.27 -8.77 -8.51
CA ARG A 36 -11.07 -7.63 -7.58
C ARG A 36 -11.07 -6.25 -8.26
N ARG A 37 -10.88 -6.19 -9.58
CA ARG A 37 -10.98 -4.95 -10.35
C ARG A 37 -12.43 -4.50 -10.58
N LYS A 38 -13.43 -5.36 -10.39
CA LYS A 38 -14.82 -5.09 -10.79
C LYS A 38 -15.53 -3.99 -9.98
N PHE A 39 -14.98 -3.59 -8.82
CA PHE A 39 -15.63 -2.61 -7.92
C PHE A 39 -14.80 -1.37 -7.59
N ARG A 40 -13.63 -1.19 -8.22
CA ARG A 40 -12.77 -0.03 -7.93
C ARG A 40 -13.04 1.08 -8.91
N LEU A 41 -13.26 2.28 -8.39
CA LEU A 41 -13.43 3.48 -9.20
C LEU A 41 -12.06 4.00 -9.64
N PHE A 42 -11.87 4.13 -10.95
CA PHE A 42 -10.68 4.73 -11.53
C PHE A 42 -11.04 5.97 -12.34
N VAL A 43 -10.15 6.95 -12.31
CA VAL A 43 -10.19 8.10 -13.21
C VAL A 43 -8.91 8.14 -14.04
N ARG A 44 -9.03 8.51 -15.31
CA ARG A 44 -7.88 8.67 -16.21
C ARG A 44 -7.67 10.15 -16.47
N ASP A 45 -6.45 10.61 -16.23
CA ASP A 45 -6.00 11.88 -16.78
C ASP A 45 -5.63 11.66 -18.25
N ARG A 46 -6.38 12.27 -19.17
CA ARG A 46 -6.20 12.10 -20.61
C ARG A 46 -4.91 12.74 -21.10
N ARG A 47 -4.40 13.77 -20.40
CA ARG A 47 -3.17 14.47 -20.75
C ARG A 47 -1.92 13.63 -20.47
N SER A 48 -1.78 13.14 -19.25
CA SER A 48 -0.62 12.29 -18.88
C SER A 48 -0.82 10.81 -19.19
N ASN A 49 -2.04 10.40 -19.55
CA ASN A 49 -2.46 9.01 -19.69
C ASN A 49 -2.35 8.18 -18.40
N LEU A 50 -2.19 8.82 -17.24
CA LEU A 50 -2.17 8.16 -15.94
C LEU A 50 -3.58 7.73 -15.52
N ARG A 51 -3.66 6.59 -14.83
CA ARG A 51 -4.89 6.10 -14.21
C ARG A 51 -4.73 6.11 -12.70
N PHE A 52 -5.63 6.84 -12.04
CA PHE A 52 -5.68 6.97 -10.60
C PHE A 52 -6.82 6.14 -10.03
N LEU A 53 -6.56 5.47 -8.91
CA LEU A 53 -7.63 4.92 -8.08
C LEU A 53 -8.26 6.10 -7.32
N VAL A 54 -9.58 6.21 -7.33
CA VAL A 54 -10.28 7.22 -6.51
C VAL A 54 -10.34 6.69 -5.09
N ASP A 55 -9.59 7.34 -4.19
CA ASP A 55 -9.51 7.01 -2.77
C ASP A 55 -9.75 8.26 -1.94
N SER A 56 -10.92 8.36 -1.32
CA SER A 56 -11.28 9.48 -0.44
C SER A 56 -10.57 9.45 0.90
N GLY A 57 -9.92 8.33 1.25
CA GLY A 57 -9.14 8.21 2.48
C GLY A 57 -7.68 8.62 2.32
N ALA A 58 -7.27 9.05 1.13
CA ALA A 58 -5.91 9.49 0.85
C ALA A 58 -5.81 11.02 0.85
N ASP A 59 -4.85 11.56 1.61
CA ASP A 59 -4.58 13.00 1.63
C ASP A 59 -3.87 13.50 0.36
N VAL A 60 -3.13 12.61 -0.32
CA VAL A 60 -2.32 12.94 -1.49
C VAL A 60 -2.49 11.93 -2.62
N SER A 61 -2.41 12.42 -3.86
CA SER A 61 -2.29 11.56 -5.05
C SER A 61 -0.85 11.11 -5.25
N ILE A 62 -0.65 9.85 -5.63
CA ILE A 62 0.69 9.26 -5.87
C ILE A 62 0.84 8.94 -7.35
N ILE A 63 2.00 9.29 -7.92
CA ILE A 63 2.43 8.89 -9.26
C ILE A 63 3.71 8.04 -9.19
N PRO A 64 3.91 7.08 -10.11
CA PRO A 64 5.15 6.31 -10.16
C PRO A 64 6.37 7.21 -10.37
N ALA A 65 7.43 6.94 -9.62
CA ALA A 65 8.74 7.54 -9.87
C ALA A 65 9.32 7.02 -11.19
N THR A 66 10.11 7.86 -11.85
CA THR A 66 10.85 7.54 -13.07
C THR A 66 12.36 7.51 -12.79
N SER A 67 13.17 7.06 -13.75
CA SER A 67 14.64 7.10 -13.64
C SER A 67 15.23 8.51 -13.47
N GLN A 68 14.45 9.55 -13.76
CA GLN A 68 14.82 10.94 -13.56
C GLN A 68 14.71 11.36 -12.08
N ASN A 69 13.91 10.65 -11.29
CA ASN A 69 13.67 10.91 -9.88
C ASN A 69 14.77 10.27 -9.01
N LYS A 70 15.99 10.79 -9.06
CA LYS A 70 17.15 10.18 -8.41
C LYS A 70 17.28 10.43 -6.91
N LYS A 71 16.74 11.57 -6.43
CA LYS A 71 16.87 11.99 -5.04
C LYS A 71 15.58 11.73 -4.29
N LYS A 72 15.67 10.92 -3.22
CA LYS A 72 14.57 10.73 -2.27
C LYS A 72 14.24 12.06 -1.59
N ALA A 73 12.96 12.39 -1.49
CA ALA A 73 12.50 13.54 -0.74
C ALA A 73 12.44 13.21 0.75
N GLU A 74 12.51 14.25 1.58
CA GLU A 74 12.42 14.12 3.04
C GLU A 74 11.01 13.70 3.49
N TYR A 75 9.99 14.06 2.71
CA TYR A 75 8.62 13.68 2.97
C TYR A 75 8.41 12.17 2.79
N GLN A 76 7.92 11.49 3.82
CA GLN A 76 7.67 10.05 3.83
C GLN A 76 6.17 9.77 3.83
N LEU A 77 5.78 8.74 3.08
CA LEU A 77 4.41 8.22 3.10
C LEU A 77 4.44 6.81 3.70
N TYR A 78 3.33 6.40 4.30
CA TYR A 78 3.19 5.06 4.86
C TYR A 78 1.95 4.39 4.27
N ALA A 79 2.11 3.14 3.85
CA ALA A 79 0.98 2.31 3.49
C ALA A 79 0.19 1.91 4.74
N ALA A 80 -1.05 1.46 4.57
CA ALA A 80 -1.91 1.00 5.67
C ALA A 80 -1.31 -0.16 6.50
N ASN A 81 -0.35 -0.89 5.95
CA ASN A 81 0.38 -1.95 6.65
C ASN A 81 1.65 -1.43 7.37
N GLY A 82 1.85 -0.11 7.45
CA GLY A 82 3.01 0.53 8.08
C GLY A 82 4.30 0.51 7.24
N THR A 83 4.27 0.00 6.00
CA THR A 83 5.45 0.02 5.12
C THR A 83 5.71 1.44 4.63
N GLU A 84 6.95 1.91 4.80
CA GLU A 84 7.37 3.21 4.27
C GLU A 84 7.40 3.18 2.74
N ILE A 85 6.79 4.19 2.13
CA ILE A 85 6.84 4.46 0.69
C ILE A 85 7.81 5.62 0.49
N SER A 86 8.93 5.35 -0.18
CA SER A 86 9.89 6.39 -0.54
C SER A 86 9.28 7.32 -1.59
N THR A 87 9.30 8.62 -1.31
CA THR A 87 8.85 9.66 -2.25
C THR A 87 10.04 10.39 -2.87
N TYR A 88 9.82 11.05 -4.00
CA TYR A 88 10.88 11.70 -4.78
C TYR A 88 10.52 13.14 -5.18
N GLY A 89 9.73 13.79 -4.34
CA GLY A 89 9.28 15.16 -4.51
C GLY A 89 7.79 15.26 -4.83
N ILE A 90 7.36 16.50 -5.06
CA ILE A 90 5.98 16.85 -5.38
C ILE A 90 5.93 17.24 -6.86
N LYS A 91 4.87 16.81 -7.55
CA LYS A 91 4.61 17.20 -8.93
C LYS A 91 3.22 17.82 -9.03
N MET A 92 3.15 19.04 -9.54
CA MET A 92 1.90 19.66 -9.93
C MET A 92 1.46 19.07 -11.27
N LEU A 93 0.21 18.60 -11.34
CA LEU A 93 -0.42 18.09 -12.54
C LEU A 93 -1.60 18.99 -12.86
N ASN A 94 -1.73 19.37 -14.12
CA ASN A 94 -2.97 19.94 -14.64
C ASN A 94 -3.77 18.80 -15.27
N LEU A 95 -4.88 18.45 -14.65
CA LEU A 95 -5.61 17.21 -14.90
C LEU A 95 -6.72 17.41 -15.94
N ASP A 96 -6.67 16.62 -17.02
CA ASP A 96 -7.79 16.47 -17.95
C ASP A 96 -8.56 15.19 -17.61
N LEU A 97 -9.59 15.33 -16.77
CA LEU A 97 -10.48 14.24 -16.40
C LEU A 97 -11.60 14.00 -17.43
N GLY A 98 -11.60 14.72 -18.54
CA GLY A 98 -12.66 14.66 -19.55
C GLY A 98 -13.94 15.39 -19.18
N LEU A 99 -13.84 16.37 -18.29
CA LEU A 99 -14.93 17.23 -17.86
C LEU A 99 -14.90 18.55 -18.66
N ARG A 100 -15.75 19.52 -18.30
CA ARG A 100 -15.87 20.79 -19.03
C ARG A 100 -14.64 21.71 -18.95
N ARG A 101 -13.71 21.44 -18.03
CA ARG A 101 -12.46 22.19 -17.84
C ARG A 101 -11.40 21.30 -17.18
N ASP A 102 -10.15 21.73 -17.27
CA ASP A 102 -9.02 21.16 -16.55
C ASP A 102 -9.05 21.58 -15.06
N PHE A 103 -8.28 20.84 -14.24
CA PHE A 103 -8.09 21.08 -12.80
C PHE A 103 -6.62 21.25 -12.43
#